data_AF-A0A0J8QVM1-F1
#
_entry.id   AF-A0A0J8QVM1-F1
#
_cell.length_a   1.000
_cell.length_b   1.000
_cell.length_c   1.000
_cell.angle_alpha   90.00
_cell.angle_beta   90.00
_cell.angle_gamma   90.00
#
_symmetry.space_group_name_H-M   'P 1'
#
loop_
_entity.id
_entity.type
_entity.pdbx_description
1 polymer ?
#
loop_
_entity_poly.entity_id
_entity_poly.type
_entity_poly.pdbx_seq_one_letter_code
_entity_poly.pdbx_strand_id
1 'polypeptide(L)'
;MLEPDSPRLGHILDLISDPEELWSEYGIRSLSKKDELYGTGENYWKSPIWININYLILKNLLDLATAPGPYQKQASEMYTKLRKNVVDNVFNEWKRTGFAWEQYNPETGHGQRTQHFTGWTSLVVKMMAMPDLSAGSTEAVRDEL
;
A
#
# COMPACT_ATOMS: atom_id res chain seq x y z
N MET A 1 11.13 6.30 14.71
CA MET A 1 10.76 6.58 13.30
C MET A 1 11.56 7.78 12.84
N LEU A 2 11.66 8.04 11.53
CA LEU A 2 12.31 9.26 11.04
C LEU A 2 11.38 10.44 11.29
N GLU A 3 11.97 11.58 11.69
CA GLU A 3 11.23 12.83 11.83
C GLU A 3 10.73 13.33 10.46
N PRO A 4 9.60 14.07 10.40
CA PRO A 4 9.02 14.55 9.13
C PRO A 4 9.94 15.43 8.28
N ASP A 5 10.96 16.04 8.86
CA ASP A 5 11.94 16.91 8.22
C ASP A 5 13.29 16.22 7.94
N SER A 6 13.43 14.93 8.26
CA SER A 6 14.66 14.17 8.04
C SER A 6 15.03 14.14 6.55
N PRO A 7 16.27 14.51 6.16
CA PRO A 7 16.69 14.51 4.75
C PRO A 7 16.70 13.10 4.13
N ARG A 8 16.78 12.04 4.95
CA ARG A 8 16.69 10.65 4.47
C ARG A 8 15.27 10.24 4.07
N LEU A 9 14.24 10.94 4.54
CA LEU A 9 12.85 10.55 4.33
C LEU A 9 12.48 10.65 2.85
N GLY A 10 12.89 11.72 2.17
CA GLY A 10 12.65 11.90 0.73
C GLY A 10 13.13 10.69 -0.08
N HIS A 11 14.39 10.27 0.09
CA HIS A 11 14.94 9.12 -0.63
C HIS A 11 14.19 7.80 -0.37
N ILE A 12 13.65 7.60 0.83
CA ILE A 12 12.85 6.41 1.15
C ILE A 12 11.50 6.47 0.46
N LEU A 13 10.83 7.63 0.48
CA LEU A 13 9.55 7.81 -0.19
C LEU A 13 9.71 7.66 -1.70
N ASP A 14 10.78 8.21 -2.28
CA ASP A 14 11.12 8.08 -3.69
C ASP A 14 11.29 6.61 -4.08
N LEU A 15 12.10 5.85 -3.33
CA LEU A 15 12.31 4.42 -3.55
C LEU A 15 11.00 3.60 -3.45
N ILE A 16 10.17 3.87 -2.45
CA ILE A 16 8.88 3.18 -2.27
C ILE A 16 7.93 3.51 -3.43
N SER A 17 7.93 4.76 -3.90
CA SER A 17 7.02 5.25 -4.95
C SER A 17 7.46 4.93 -6.38
N ASP A 18 8.68 4.44 -6.59
CA ASP A 18 9.20 4.10 -7.92
C ASP A 18 8.60 2.77 -8.45
N PRO A 19 7.88 2.78 -9.59
CA PRO A 19 7.32 1.57 -10.22
C PRO A 19 8.36 0.58 -10.73
N GLU A 20 9.59 1.04 -11.00
CA GLU A 20 10.73 0.21 -11.37
C GLU A 20 11.47 -0.36 -10.16
N GLU A 21 11.04 -0.02 -8.94
CA GLU A 21 11.55 -0.55 -7.69
C GLU A 21 10.41 -1.29 -6.95
N LEU A 22 9.75 -0.62 -5.99
CA LEU A 22 8.83 -1.23 -5.03
C LEU A 22 7.35 -0.99 -5.33
N TRP A 23 6.99 0.04 -6.11
CA TRP A 23 5.60 0.42 -6.30
C TRP A 23 4.87 -0.43 -7.35
N SER A 24 3.70 -0.98 -7.02
CA SER A 24 2.81 -1.60 -8.01
C SER A 24 1.36 -1.10 -7.92
N GLU A 25 0.58 -1.41 -8.95
CA GLU A 25 -0.85 -1.10 -9.02
C GLU A 25 -1.70 -1.86 -7.98
N TYR A 26 -1.10 -2.81 -7.27
CA TYR A 26 -1.78 -3.69 -6.30
C TYR A 26 -1.25 -3.55 -4.87
N GLY A 27 -0.15 -2.82 -4.67
CA GLY A 27 0.52 -2.61 -3.38
C GLY A 27 2.04 -2.48 -3.50
N ILE A 28 2.72 -2.41 -2.36
CA ILE A 28 4.19 -2.37 -2.29
C ILE A 28 4.77 -3.78 -2.34
N ARG A 29 5.71 -4.01 -3.26
CA ARG A 29 6.47 -5.25 -3.43
C ARG A 29 7.34 -5.52 -2.20
N SER A 30 7.55 -6.79 -1.87
CA SER A 30 8.46 -7.18 -0.79
C SER A 30 9.95 -6.98 -1.12
N LEU A 31 10.29 -6.94 -2.40
CA LEU A 31 11.64 -6.77 -2.93
C LEU A 31 11.58 -5.92 -4.20
N SER A 32 12.63 -5.12 -4.44
CA SER A 32 12.74 -4.29 -5.64
C SER A 32 12.78 -5.16 -6.91
N LYS A 33 12.11 -4.70 -7.97
CA LYS A 33 12.23 -5.27 -9.32
C LYS A 33 13.67 -5.28 -9.86
N LYS A 34 14.55 -4.39 -9.39
CA LYS A 34 15.95 -4.32 -9.82
C LYS A 34 16.87 -5.28 -9.06
N ASP A 35 16.41 -5.89 -7.98
CA ASP A 35 17.20 -6.88 -7.26
C ASP A 35 17.35 -8.15 -8.09
N GLU A 36 18.56 -8.72 -8.16
CA GLU A 36 18.85 -9.93 -8.94
C GLU A 36 18.03 -11.15 -8.48
N LEU A 37 17.56 -11.14 -7.22
CA LEU A 37 16.74 -12.20 -6.66
C LEU A 37 15.25 -11.98 -6.91
N TYR A 38 14.82 -10.88 -7.53
CA TYR A 38 13.41 -10.60 -7.77
C TYR A 38 12.73 -11.74 -8.52
N GLY A 39 11.64 -12.27 -7.94
CA GLY A 39 10.87 -13.36 -8.55
C GLY A 39 11.57 -14.72 -8.58
N THR A 40 12.77 -14.86 -8.00
CA THR A 40 13.57 -16.09 -8.09
C THR A 40 13.25 -17.12 -7.00
N GLY A 41 13.56 -18.40 -7.27
CA GLY A 41 13.45 -19.49 -6.30
C GLY A 41 12.01 -19.72 -5.82
N GLU A 42 11.82 -19.95 -4.52
CA GLU A 42 10.49 -20.10 -3.93
C GLU A 42 9.61 -18.84 -4.02
N ASN A 43 10.22 -17.68 -4.25
CA ASN A 43 9.56 -16.38 -4.39
C ASN A 43 8.47 -16.10 -3.34
N TYR A 44 8.84 -16.20 -2.05
CA TYR A 44 7.94 -15.92 -0.93
C TYR A 44 8.03 -14.44 -0.53
N TRP A 45 9.23 -13.97 -0.19
CA TRP A 45 9.51 -12.55 0.12
C TRP A 45 10.34 -11.85 -0.95
N LYS A 46 10.39 -12.39 -2.17
CA LYS A 46 11.22 -11.87 -3.28
C LYS A 46 10.45 -11.16 -4.39
N SER A 47 9.18 -10.86 -4.18
CA SER A 47 8.35 -9.99 -5.02
C SER A 47 6.94 -9.77 -4.47
N PRO A 48 6.26 -10.78 -3.87
CA PRO A 48 4.86 -10.68 -3.53
C PRO A 48 4.51 -9.52 -2.60
N ILE A 49 3.27 -9.09 -2.66
CA ILE A 49 2.69 -8.05 -1.82
C ILE A 49 2.13 -8.70 -0.57
N TRP A 50 2.56 -8.21 0.59
CA TRP A 50 2.10 -8.67 1.90
C TRP A 50 1.38 -7.56 2.65
N ILE A 51 0.17 -7.87 3.12
CA ILE A 51 -0.74 -6.87 3.69
C ILE A 51 -0.27 -6.34 5.06
N ASN A 52 0.43 -7.15 5.85
CA ASN A 52 1.04 -6.70 7.12
C ASN A 52 2.05 -5.56 6.92
N ILE A 53 2.96 -5.66 5.95
CA ILE A 53 3.95 -4.63 5.69
C ILE A 53 3.31 -3.42 5.00
N ASN A 54 2.41 -3.65 4.05
CA ASN A 54 1.64 -2.57 3.41
C ASN A 54 0.82 -1.77 4.42
N TYR A 55 0.26 -2.41 5.45
CA TYR A 55 -0.43 -1.74 6.56
C TYR A 55 0.49 -0.80 7.33
N LEU A 56 1.71 -1.25 7.66
CA LEU A 56 2.67 -0.42 8.39
C LEU A 56 3.13 0.77 7.55
N ILE A 57 3.41 0.56 6.26
CA ILE A 57 3.75 1.64 5.33
C ILE A 57 2.60 2.64 5.26
N LEU A 58 1.37 2.17 5.04
CA LEU A 58 0.20 3.02 4.92
C LEU A 58 -0.06 3.84 6.18
N LYS A 59 0.08 3.23 7.36
CA LYS A 59 -0.04 3.93 8.64
C LYS A 59 1.00 5.07 8.76
N ASN A 60 2.26 4.80 8.43
CA ASN A 60 3.31 5.82 8.50
C ASN A 60 3.10 6.93 7.46
N LEU A 61 2.63 6.60 6.26
CA LEU A 61 2.29 7.62 5.26
C LEU A 61 1.17 8.54 5.75
N LEU A 62 0.17 8.01 6.47
CA LEU A 62 -0.88 8.83 7.08
C LEU A 62 -0.33 9.77 8.16
N ASP A 63 0.54 9.26 9.04
CA ASP A 63 1.19 10.08 10.07
C ASP A 63 2.00 11.22 9.43
N LEU A 64 2.75 10.93 8.35
CA LEU A 64 3.52 11.92 7.60
C LEU A 64 2.64 12.90 6.80
N ALA A 65 1.51 12.44 6.26
CA ALA A 65 0.58 13.28 5.50
C ALA A 65 -0.15 14.30 6.39
N THR A 66 -0.27 14.01 7.68
CA THR A 66 -0.95 14.88 8.67
C THR A 66 0.01 15.72 9.50
N ALA A 67 1.31 15.40 9.50
CA ALA A 67 2.35 16.20 10.14
C ALA A 67 2.86 17.32 9.20
N PRO A 68 3.14 18.53 9.73
CA PRO A 68 3.84 19.56 8.97
C PRO A 68 5.25 19.08 8.60
N GLY A 69 5.62 19.21 7.33
CA GLY A 69 6.96 18.85 6.87
C GLY A 69 7.10 18.97 5.35
N PRO A 70 8.35 18.99 4.85
CA PRO A 70 8.62 19.14 3.42
C PRO A 70 8.03 18.00 2.56
N TYR A 71 7.84 16.82 3.13
CA TYR A 71 7.35 15.63 2.42
C TYR A 71 5.86 15.35 2.61
N GLN A 72 5.14 16.23 3.31
CA GLN A 72 3.72 16.04 3.65
C GLN A 72 2.85 15.77 2.40
N LYS A 73 3.06 16.56 1.34
CA LYS A 73 2.31 16.43 0.08
C LYS A 73 2.56 15.06 -0.59
N GLN A 74 3.83 14.67 -0.72
CA GLN A 74 4.23 13.38 -1.31
C GLN A 74 3.64 12.21 -0.51
N ALA A 75 3.71 12.27 0.83
CA ALA A 75 3.13 11.25 1.70
C ALA A 75 1.60 11.15 1.54
N SER A 76 0.89 12.28 1.40
CA SER A 76 -0.56 12.31 1.18
C SER A 76 -0.96 11.66 -0.15
N GLU A 77 -0.24 11.96 -1.23
CA GLU A 77 -0.47 11.36 -2.54
C GLU A 77 -0.19 9.84 -2.54
N MET A 78 0.92 9.43 -1.94
CA MET A 78 1.28 8.02 -1.79
C MET A 78 0.26 7.27 -0.92
N TYR A 79 -0.14 7.84 0.22
CA TYR A 79 -1.16 7.26 1.11
C TYR A 79 -2.46 7.01 0.35
N THR A 80 -2.96 8.02 -0.35
CA THR A 80 -4.24 7.98 -1.06
C THR A 80 -4.23 6.88 -2.13
N LYS A 81 -3.18 6.84 -2.95
CA LYS A 81 -3.03 5.83 -4.01
C LYS A 81 -2.82 4.44 -3.43
N LEU A 82 -1.92 4.26 -2.47
CA LEU A 82 -1.61 2.95 -1.90
C LEU A 82 -2.81 2.34 -1.19
N ARG A 83 -3.56 3.14 -0.41
CA ARG A 83 -4.79 2.69 0.25
C ARG A 83 -5.78 2.13 -0.77
N LYS A 84 -6.00 2.87 -1.86
CA LYS A 84 -6.90 2.46 -2.94
C LYS A 84 -6.42 1.17 -3.59
N ASN A 85 -5.17 1.11 -4.04
CA ASN A 85 -4.59 -0.04 -4.74
C ASN A 85 -4.73 -1.33 -3.92
N VAL A 86 -4.36 -1.28 -2.64
CA VAL A 86 -4.41 -2.46 -1.75
C VAL A 86 -5.85 -2.88 -1.45
N VAL A 87 -6.73 -1.94 -1.09
CA VAL A 87 -8.14 -2.25 -0.77
C VAL A 87 -8.86 -2.81 -1.99
N ASP A 88 -8.73 -2.16 -3.15
CA ASP A 88 -9.37 -2.60 -4.39
C ASP A 88 -8.87 -3.99 -4.80
N ASN A 89 -7.56 -4.23 -4.75
CA ASN A 89 -7.01 -5.53 -5.14
C ASN A 89 -7.51 -6.66 -4.23
N VAL A 90 -7.44 -6.49 -2.91
CA VAL A 90 -7.94 -7.49 -1.95
C VAL A 90 -9.43 -7.73 -2.14
N PHE A 91 -10.23 -6.67 -2.33
CA PHE A 91 -11.67 -6.79 -2.56
C PHE A 91 -11.99 -7.50 -3.88
N ASN A 92 -11.31 -7.15 -4.96
CA ASN A 92 -11.51 -7.75 -6.27
C ASN A 92 -11.14 -9.23 -6.28
N GLU A 93 -10.04 -9.60 -5.61
CA GLU A 93 -9.64 -11.01 -5.47
C GLU A 93 -10.60 -11.79 -4.60
N TRP A 94 -11.09 -11.20 -3.50
CA TRP A 94 -12.13 -11.82 -2.69
C TRP A 94 -13.42 -12.02 -3.51
N LYS A 95 -13.84 -11.02 -4.29
CA LYS A 95 -15.02 -11.12 -5.16
C LYS A 95 -14.84 -12.17 -6.26
N ARG A 96 -13.65 -12.27 -6.84
CA ARG A 96 -13.33 -13.20 -7.93
C ARG A 96 -13.21 -14.64 -7.46
N THR A 97 -12.67 -14.86 -6.27
CA THR A 97 -12.27 -16.20 -5.79
C THR A 97 -13.06 -16.71 -4.59
N GLY A 98 -13.74 -15.82 -3.85
CA GLY A 98 -14.39 -16.12 -2.58
C GLY A 98 -13.47 -16.05 -1.35
N PHE A 99 -12.17 -15.74 -1.53
CA PHE A 99 -11.17 -15.85 -0.45
C PHE A 99 -10.31 -14.60 -0.28
N ALA A 100 -9.88 -14.38 0.97
CA ALA A 100 -8.69 -13.60 1.27
C ALA A 100 -7.45 -14.50 1.16
N TRP A 101 -6.34 -13.93 0.70
CA TRP A 101 -5.11 -14.67 0.41
C TRP A 101 -3.95 -14.17 1.26
N GLU A 102 -2.96 -15.03 1.44
CA GLU A 102 -1.78 -14.76 2.26
C GLU A 102 -0.91 -13.63 1.71
N GLN A 103 -0.70 -13.64 0.39
CA GLN A 103 0.08 -12.67 -0.37
C GLN A 103 -0.56 -12.48 -1.76
N TYR A 104 -0.17 -11.40 -2.46
CA TYR A 104 -0.70 -11.06 -3.77
C TYR A 104 0.42 -10.87 -4.80
N ASN A 105 0.17 -11.27 -6.04
CA ASN A 105 1.12 -11.10 -7.14
C ASN A 105 1.23 -9.60 -7.52
N PRO A 106 2.44 -9.02 -7.60
CA PRO A 106 2.60 -7.59 -7.87
C PRO A 106 2.37 -7.19 -9.33
N GLU A 107 2.32 -8.14 -10.26
CA GLU A 107 2.11 -7.88 -11.69
C GLU A 107 0.68 -8.15 -12.15
N THR A 108 -0.06 -9.02 -11.45
CA THR A 108 -1.44 -9.38 -11.81
C THR A 108 -2.48 -9.08 -10.72
N GLY A 109 -2.04 -8.79 -9.50
CA GLY A 109 -2.93 -8.62 -8.35
C GLY A 109 -3.48 -9.93 -7.80
N HIS A 110 -3.28 -11.06 -8.47
CA HIS A 110 -3.88 -12.34 -8.06
C HIS A 110 -3.37 -12.81 -6.69
N GLY A 111 -4.29 -13.30 -5.86
CA GLY A 111 -3.97 -13.96 -4.60
C GLY A 111 -3.16 -15.24 -4.81
N GLN A 112 -2.22 -15.49 -3.90
CA GLN A 112 -1.32 -16.64 -3.96
C GLN A 112 -1.23 -17.34 -2.61
N ARG A 113 -0.73 -18.59 -2.64
CA ARG A 113 -0.46 -19.42 -1.46
C ARG A 113 -1.75 -19.74 -0.68
N THR A 114 -1.76 -19.49 0.62
CA THR A 114 -2.84 -19.95 1.51
C THR A 114 -4.13 -19.16 1.24
N GLN A 115 -5.22 -19.89 0.95
CA GLN A 115 -6.58 -19.35 0.89
C GLN A 115 -7.18 -19.18 2.27
N HIS A 116 -8.32 -18.49 2.38
CA HIS A 116 -8.98 -18.18 3.65
C HIS A 116 -8.05 -17.52 4.66
N PHE A 117 -7.05 -16.77 4.19
CA PHE A 117 -6.05 -16.19 5.06
C PHE A 117 -6.60 -14.93 5.73
N THR A 118 -7.50 -15.09 6.70
CA THR A 118 -7.98 -14.01 7.58
C THR A 118 -7.03 -13.77 8.75
N GLY A 119 -5.74 -14.06 8.55
CA GLY A 119 -4.63 -13.62 9.39
C GLY A 119 -4.34 -12.12 9.19
N TRP A 120 -3.10 -11.75 8.85
CA TRP A 120 -2.77 -10.34 8.65
C TRP A 120 -3.53 -9.68 7.49
N THR A 121 -4.06 -10.43 6.51
CA THR A 121 -4.84 -9.86 5.41
C THR A 121 -6.13 -9.20 5.91
N SER A 122 -6.63 -9.60 7.10
CA SER A 122 -7.75 -8.92 7.78
C SER A 122 -7.45 -7.44 8.13
N LEU A 123 -6.18 -7.01 8.11
CA LEU A 123 -5.81 -5.60 8.26
C LEU A 123 -6.38 -4.71 7.15
N VAL A 124 -6.81 -5.27 6.01
CA VAL A 124 -7.52 -4.51 4.96
C VAL A 124 -8.77 -3.82 5.51
N VAL A 125 -9.46 -4.43 6.49
CA VAL A 125 -10.62 -3.82 7.16
C VAL A 125 -10.22 -2.55 7.90
N LYS A 126 -9.04 -2.55 8.56
CA LYS A 126 -8.50 -1.35 9.19
C LYS A 126 -8.12 -0.30 8.15
N MET A 127 -7.52 -0.69 7.03
CA MET A 127 -7.17 0.23 5.93
C MET A 127 -8.41 0.93 5.36
N MET A 128 -9.52 0.19 5.18
CA MET A 128 -10.80 0.76 4.75
C MET A 128 -11.34 1.81 5.73
N ALA A 129 -11.15 1.59 7.04
CA ALA A 129 -11.56 2.53 8.07
C ALA A 129 -10.60 3.72 8.29
N MET A 130 -9.42 3.75 7.64
CA MET A 130 -8.51 4.89 7.72
C MET A 130 -9.07 6.11 6.95
N PRO A 131 -8.72 7.35 7.36
CA PRO A 131 -9.22 8.59 6.75
C PRO A 131 -9.03 8.66 5.24
N ASP A 132 -10.00 9.22 4.53
CA ASP A 132 -9.85 9.52 3.11
C ASP A 132 -9.30 10.94 2.92
N LEU A 133 -8.05 11.05 2.45
CA LEU A 133 -7.42 12.34 2.19
C LEU A 133 -7.74 12.90 0.81
N SER A 134 -8.41 12.13 -0.06
CA SER A 134 -8.82 12.60 -1.39
C SER A 134 -9.99 13.59 -1.34
N ALA A 135 -10.81 13.56 -0.29
CA ALA A 135 -11.96 14.45 -0.12
C ALA A 135 -11.60 15.92 0.11
N GLY A 136 -10.32 16.25 0.38
CA GLY A 136 -9.85 17.63 0.52
C GLY A 136 -9.66 18.39 -0.81
N SER A 137 -9.78 17.71 -1.96
CA SER A 137 -9.68 18.32 -3.30
C SER A 137 -11.03 18.50 -4.00
N THR A 138 -12.12 18.06 -3.37
CA THR A 138 -13.49 18.29 -3.83
C THR A 138 -14.10 19.33 -2.93
N GLU A 139 -14.40 20.51 -3.47
CA GLU A 139 -15.23 21.52 -2.79
C GLU A 139 -16.45 20.83 -2.14
N ALA A 140 -16.69 21.20 -0.89
CA ALA A 140 -17.79 20.70 -0.10
C ALA A 140 -19.11 20.80 -0.87
N VAL A 141 -19.62 19.66 -1.35
CA VAL A 141 -21.04 19.54 -1.65
C VAL A 141 -21.75 19.51 -0.31
N ARG A 142 -22.22 20.68 0.11
CA ARG A 142 -23.23 20.81 1.16
C ARG A 142 -24.48 20.09 0.66
N ASP A 143 -24.75 18.91 1.20
CA ASP A 143 -26.11 18.39 1.24
C ASP A 143 -26.87 19.21 2.30
N GLU A 144 -27.66 20.17 1.84
CA GLU A 144 -28.72 20.77 2.63
C GLU A 144 -29.96 19.87 2.54
N LEU A 145 -30.38 19.36 3.70
CA LEU A 145 -31.71 18.79 3.94
C LEU A 145 -32.76 19.91 3.96
#